data_AF-A0A1F4K3K6-F1
#
_entry.id   AF-A0A1F4K3K6-F1
#
_cell.length_a   1.000
_cell.length_b   1.000
_cell.length_c   1.000
_cell.angle_alpha   90.00
_cell.angle_beta   90.00
_cell.angle_gamma   90.00
#
_symmetry.space_group_name_H-M   'P 1'
#
loop_
_entity.id
_entity.type
_entity.pdbx_description
1 polymer ?
#
loop_
_entity_poly.entity_id
_entity_poly.type
_entity_poly.pdbx_seq_one_letter_code
_entity_poly.pdbx_strand_id
1 'polypeptide(L)'
;MVVLETELVGAASVDYLMYFGYVMMGDYWALQAAKAEELLASGEGAESEEFYRAKLQTAEFYFERMMPRANSHRSGALSSTRSVMQMDNEHFAFT
;
A
#
# COMPACT_ATOMS: atom_id res chain seq x y z
N MET A 1 -19.11 -7.16 -26.41
CA MET A 1 -18.89 -7.78 -25.09
C MET A 1 -17.44 -7.67 -24.59
N VAL A 2 -16.56 -6.87 -25.22
CA VAL A 2 -15.14 -6.71 -24.82
C VAL A 2 -14.88 -5.39 -24.07
N VAL A 3 -15.80 -4.42 -24.15
CA VAL A 3 -15.61 -3.07 -23.57
C VAL A 3 -15.67 -3.05 -22.04
N LEU A 4 -16.37 -3.99 -21.41
CA LEU A 4 -16.53 -4.03 -19.95
C LEU A 4 -15.22 -4.36 -19.20
N GLU A 5 -14.34 -5.16 -19.78
CA GLU A 5 -13.07 -5.53 -19.13
C GLU A 5 -12.11 -4.34 -19.06
N THR A 6 -11.99 -3.56 -20.14
CA THR A 6 -11.08 -2.41 -20.19
C THR A 6 -11.49 -1.32 -19.19
N GLU A 7 -12.78 -1.00 -19.09
CA GLU A 7 -13.28 0.00 -18.12
C GLU A 7 -13.09 -0.47 -16.67
N LEU A 8 -13.27 -1.77 -16.41
CA LEU A 8 -13.02 -2.36 -15.10
C LEU A 8 -11.54 -2.28 -14.72
N VAL A 9 -10.65 -2.64 -15.65
CA VAL A 9 -9.20 -2.50 -15.45
C VAL A 9 -8.81 -1.03 -15.25
N GLY A 10 -9.38 -0.12 -16.04
CA GLY A 10 -9.15 1.33 -15.93
C GLY A 10 -9.52 1.85 -14.55
N ALA A 11 -10.75 1.58 -14.09
CA ALA A 11 -11.26 2.01 -12.80
C ALA A 11 -10.47 1.44 -11.60
N ALA A 12 -9.96 0.21 -11.70
CA ALA A 12 -9.22 -0.44 -10.61
C ALA A 12 -7.70 -0.15 -10.61
N SER A 13 -7.15 0.37 -11.71
CA SER A 13 -5.70 0.45 -11.95
C SER A 13 -4.92 1.20 -10.87
N VAL A 14 -5.40 2.38 -10.46
CA VAL A 14 -4.73 3.23 -9.46
C VAL A 14 -4.81 2.60 -8.07
N ASP A 15 -5.97 2.07 -7.70
CA ASP A 15 -6.15 1.38 -6.44
C ASP A 15 -5.28 0.11 -6.34
N TYR A 16 -5.18 -0.65 -7.43
CA TYR A 16 -4.28 -1.79 -7.50
C TYR A 16 -2.81 -1.36 -7.31
N LEU A 17 -2.36 -0.31 -8.01
CA LEU A 17 -1.00 0.19 -7.90
C LEU A 17 -0.67 0.61 -6.46
N MET A 18 -1.58 1.35 -5.82
CA MET A 18 -1.40 1.79 -4.45
C MET A 18 -1.41 0.62 -3.47
N TYR A 19 -2.37 -0.31 -3.59
CA TYR A 19 -2.42 -1.53 -2.79
C TYR A 19 -1.10 -2.31 -2.88
N PHE A 20 -0.62 -2.56 -4.10
CA PHE A 20 0.63 -3.27 -4.34
C PHE A 20 1.83 -2.52 -3.75
N GLY A 21 1.87 -1.18 -3.87
CA GLY A 21 2.91 -0.35 -3.27
C GLY A 21 2.99 -0.49 -1.75
N TYR A 22 1.84 -0.56 -1.06
CA TYR A 22 1.81 -0.82 0.39
C TYR A 22 2.33 -2.23 0.73
N VAL A 23 1.94 -3.25 -0.03
CA VAL A 23 2.41 -4.64 0.19
C VAL A 23 3.92 -4.74 0.00
N MET A 24 4.47 -4.18 -1.09
CA MET A 24 5.91 -4.20 -1.35
C MET A 24 6.72 -3.47 -0.27
N MET A 25 6.25 -2.30 0.17
CA MET A 25 6.90 -1.58 1.25
C MET A 25 6.81 -2.33 2.59
N GLY A 26 5.69 -2.99 2.86
CA GLY A 26 5.54 -3.89 4.01
C GLY A 26 6.58 -5.01 4.00
N ASP A 27 6.78 -5.68 2.86
CA ASP A 27 7.81 -6.72 2.71
C ASP A 27 9.21 -6.19 3.03
N TYR A 28 9.60 -5.05 2.45
CA TYR A 28 10.91 -4.45 2.73
C TYR A 28 11.09 -4.00 4.18
N TRP A 29 10.04 -3.50 4.83
CA TRP A 29 10.11 -3.17 6.26
C TRP A 29 10.23 -4.41 7.13
N ALA A 30 9.52 -5.49 6.80
CA ALA A 30 9.64 -6.77 7.51
C ALA A 30 11.05 -7.37 7.37
N LEU A 31 11.62 -7.36 6.17
CA LEU A 31 12.99 -7.82 5.91
C LEU A 31 14.02 -7.00 6.71
N GLN A 32 13.88 -5.68 6.73
CA GLN A 32 14.76 -4.79 7.49
C GLN A 32 14.61 -5.00 9.00
N ALA A 33 13.38 -5.18 9.50
CA ALA A 33 13.11 -5.43 10.91
C ALA A 33 13.73 -6.77 11.36
N ALA A 34 13.52 -7.84 10.59
CA ALA A 34 14.11 -9.15 10.87
C ALA A 34 15.65 -9.07 10.91
N LYS A 35 16.27 -8.36 9.96
CA LYS A 35 17.73 -8.20 9.96
C LYS A 35 18.23 -7.34 11.12
N ALA A 36 17.49 -6.28 11.47
CA ALA A 36 17.84 -5.43 12.60
C ALA A 36 17.75 -6.19 13.95
N GLU A 37 16.75 -7.05 14.13
CA GLU A 37 16.64 -7.93 15.30
C GLU A 37 17.83 -8.90 15.38
N GLU A 38 18.19 -9.54 14.27
CA GLU A 38 19.35 -10.46 14.22
C GLU A 38 20.64 -9.75 14.63
N LEU A 39 20.90 -8.55 14.10
CA LEU A 39 22.13 -7.79 14.36
C LEU A 39 22.19 -7.22 15.78
N LEU A 40 21.04 -6.84 16.35
CA LEU A 40 20.95 -6.45 17.76
C LEU A 40 21.23 -7.63 18.69
N ALA A 41 20.76 -8.83 18.34
CA ALA A 41 20.97 -10.03 19.14
C ALA A 41 22.42 -10.53 19.08
N SER A 42 23.08 -10.42 17.92
CA SER A 42 24.48 -10.86 17.77
C SER A 42 25.49 -9.82 18.29
N GLY A 43 25.15 -8.53 18.25
CA GLY A 43 26.10 -7.44 18.53
C GLY A 43 27.13 -7.22 17.41
N GLU A 44 26.97 -7.86 16.25
CA GLU A 44 27.89 -7.79 15.11
C GLU A 44 27.45 -6.78 14.03
N GLY A 45 26.51 -5.89 14.37
CA GLY A 45 26.06 -4.82 13.50
C GLY A 45 27.16 -3.79 13.21
N ALA A 46 27.23 -3.33 11.96
CA ALA A 46 28.14 -2.26 11.56
C ALA A 46 27.68 -0.86 12.06
N GLU A 47 26.38 -0.71 12.30
CA GLU A 47 25.75 0.52 12.78
C GLU A 47 25.51 0.45 14.30
N SER A 48 25.09 1.56 14.93
CA SER A 48 24.79 1.58 16.36
C SER A 48 23.52 0.79 16.73
N GLU A 49 23.41 0.35 17.98
CA GLU A 49 22.19 -0.30 18.48
C GLU A 49 20.95 0.57 18.30
N GLU A 50 21.08 1.88 18.52
CA GLU A 50 19.98 2.85 18.37
C GLU A 50 19.48 2.90 16.92
N PHE A 51 20.35 2.77 15.93
CA PHE A 51 19.94 2.71 14.52
C PHE A 51 19.05 1.50 14.25
N TYR A 52 19.43 0.32 14.74
CA TYR A 52 18.64 -0.89 14.56
C TYR A 52 17.32 -0.83 15.34
N ARG A 53 17.31 -0.27 16.57
CA ARG A 53 16.07 -0.02 17.31
C ARG A 53 15.14 0.94 16.57
N ALA A 54 15.68 1.99 15.95
CA ALA A 54 14.91 2.91 15.13
C ALA A 54 14.29 2.23 13.90
N LYS A 55 14.98 1.25 13.29
CA LYS A 55 14.40 0.42 12.20
C LYS A 55 13.19 -0.37 12.67
N LEU A 56 13.26 -1.01 13.84
CA LEU A 56 12.13 -1.76 14.41
C LEU A 56 10.94 -0.84 14.68
N GLN A 57 11.18 0.31 15.33
CA GLN A 57 10.14 1.30 15.62
C GLN A 57 9.52 1.88 14.36
N THR A 58 10.31 2.08 13.30
CA THR A 58 9.80 2.57 12.02
C THR A 58 8.94 1.51 11.32
N ALA A 59 9.35 0.24 11.38
CA ALA A 59 8.56 -0.86 10.83
C ALA A 59 7.22 -1.00 11.58
N GLU A 60 7.23 -0.95 12.91
CA GLU A 60 6.01 -0.95 13.74
C GLU A 60 5.07 0.20 13.35
N PHE A 61 5.57 1.43 13.28
CA PHE A 61 4.80 2.57 12.80
C PHE A 61 4.18 2.32 11.41
N TYR A 62 4.97 1.78 10.47
CA TYR A 62 4.50 1.49 9.12
C TYR A 62 3.33 0.49 9.15
N PHE A 63 3.48 -0.62 9.86
CA PHE A 63 2.46 -1.67 9.94
C PHE A 63 1.20 -1.20 10.68
N GLU A 64 1.33 -0.37 11.72
CA GLU A 64 0.17 0.13 12.47
C GLU A 64 -0.56 1.29 11.77
N ARG A 65 0.17 2.20 11.14
CA ARG A 65 -0.39 3.49 10.66
C ARG A 65 -0.51 3.60 9.15
N MET A 66 0.40 2.97 8.40
CA MET A 66 0.42 3.08 6.94
C MET A 66 -0.23 1.88 6.27
N MET A 67 0.14 0.66 6.66
CA MET A 67 -0.33 -0.58 6.05
C MET A 67 -1.88 -0.72 6.02
N PRO A 68 -2.66 -0.29 7.04
CA PRO A 68 -4.11 -0.42 6.99
C PRO A 68 -4.77 0.30 5.80
N ARG A 69 -4.12 1.31 5.23
CA ARG A 69 -4.61 2.03 4.04
C ARG A 69 -4.71 1.12 2.82
N ALA A 70 -3.90 0.06 2.75
CA ALA A 70 -3.97 -0.95 1.70
C ALA A 70 -5.39 -1.56 1.60
N ASN A 71 -6.08 -1.77 2.73
CA ASN A 71 -7.43 -2.32 2.72
C ASN A 71 -8.45 -1.40 2.03
N SER A 72 -8.26 -0.08 2.13
CA SER A 72 -9.10 0.89 1.43
C SER A 72 -8.91 0.78 -0.08
N HIS A 73 -7.66 0.74 -0.54
CA HIS A 73 -7.35 0.57 -1.95
C HIS A 73 -7.84 -0.79 -2.50
N ARG A 74 -7.66 -1.88 -1.74
CA ARG A 74 -8.22 -3.18 -2.11
C ARG A 74 -9.74 -3.11 -2.29
N SER A 75 -10.44 -2.41 -1.39
CA SER A 75 -11.89 -2.26 -1.47
C SER A 75 -12.29 -1.40 -2.68
N GLY A 76 -11.54 -0.33 -2.98
CA GLY A 76 -11.72 0.49 -4.18
C GLY A 76 -11.51 -0.29 -5.47
N ALA A 77 -10.41 -1.05 -5.58
CA ALA A 77 -10.10 -1.88 -6.75
C ALA A 77 -11.16 -2.96 -7.04
N LEU A 78 -11.86 -3.44 -6.02
CA LEU A 78 -12.93 -4.45 -6.15
C LEU A 78 -14.33 -3.84 -6.29
N SER A 79 -14.45 -2.51 -6.26
CA SER A 79 -15.73 -1.82 -6.38
C SER A 79 -16.22 -1.82 -7.83
N SER A 80 -17.54 -1.70 -8.01
CA SER A 80 -18.13 -1.60 -9.34
C SER A 80 -17.68 -0.32 -10.05
N THR A 81 -17.42 -0.42 -11.35
CA THR A 81 -17.19 0.73 -12.25
C THR A 81 -18.34 1.72 -12.27
N ARG A 82 -19.56 1.30 -11.88
CA ARG A 82 -20.75 2.15 -11.84
C ARG A 82 -20.53 3.43 -11.03
N SER A 83 -19.81 3.37 -9.91
CA SER A 83 -19.61 4.54 -9.03
C SER A 83 -18.92 5.71 -9.75
N VAL A 84 -18.04 5.42 -10.71
CA VAL A 84 -17.28 6.41 -11.48
C VAL A 84 -17.80 6.63 -12.90
N MET A 85 -18.62 5.71 -13.43
CA MET A 85 -19.10 5.74 -14.83
C MET A 85 -20.60 6.04 -14.99
N GLN A 86 -21.41 6.09 -13.92
CA GLN A 86 -22.88 6.23 -14.07
C GLN A 86 -23.38 7.66 -14.31
N MET A 87 -22.53 8.68 -14.11
CA MET A 87 -22.95 10.07 -14.23
C MET A 87 -22.92 10.51 -15.69
N ASP A 88 -24.03 11.06 -16.18
CA ASP A 88 -24.09 11.65 -17.51
C ASP A 88 -23.13 12.84 -17.64
N ASN A 89 -22.55 12.99 -18.82
CA ASN A 89 -21.54 14.02 -19.08
C ASN A 89 -22.04 15.45 -18.78
N GLU A 90 -23.31 15.74 -19.04
CA GLU A 90 -23.91 17.06 -18.77
C GLU A 90 -23.92 17.41 -17.28
N HIS A 91 -23.99 16.42 -16.40
CA HIS A 91 -24.01 16.64 -14.96
C HIS A 91 -22.62 16.99 -14.36
N PHE A 92 -21.54 16.85 -15.13
CA PHE A 92 -20.22 17.35 -14.71
C PHE A 92 -20.08 18.87 -14.87
N ALA A 93 -21.01 19.55 -15.55
CA ALA A 93 -20.89 20.96 -15.91
C ALA A 93 -21.43 21.94 -14.84
N PHE A 94 -21.95 21.45 -13.71
CA PHE A 94 -22.38 22.32 -12.61
C PHE A 94 -21.14 22.77 -11.82
N THR A 95 -20.66 23.98 -12.13
CA THR A 95 -19.56 24.67 -11.42
C THR A 95 -20.04 25.96 -10.81
#